data_AF-A0A850ZCV6-F1
#
_entry.id   AF-A0A850ZCV6-F1
#
_cell.length_a   1.000
_cell.length_b   1.000
_cell.length_c   1.000
_cell.angle_alpha   90.00
_cell.angle_beta   90.00
_cell.angle_gamma   90.00
#
_symmetry.space_group_name_H-M   'P 1'
#
loop_
_entity.id
_entity.type
_entity.pdbx_description
1 polymer ?
#
loop_
_entity_poly.entity_id
_entity_poly.type
_entity_poly.pdbx_seq_one_letter_code
_entity_poly.pdbx_strand_id
1 'polypeptide(L)'
;DCPGKEGAGGRKRNLTLLRNKLYMGQRRRTEPVVESTTSAGDFGNLRRSQSDRTEYSQKLQEKMAPQVVSSTPATLPQEDEEEVSRRMMARRVRIIAELMQTERDYISDLDLCIKEVIQPLRNKQIARFDVDGLFSNIELVHQLSAKLLSLLEEATTDVEPPMQIIG
;
A
#
# COMPACT_ATOMS: atom_id res chain seq x y z
N ASP A 1 25.11 -61.41 17.29
CA ASP A 1 24.13 -61.54 16.21
C ASP A 1 23.20 -60.35 16.11
N CYS A 2 23.00 -59.95 14.86
CA CYS A 2 22.34 -58.75 14.34
C CYS A 2 20.80 -58.99 14.20
N PRO A 3 20.05 -58.21 13.39
CA PRO A 3 19.77 -56.76 13.44
C PRO A 3 18.26 -56.43 13.18
N GLY A 4 17.87 -55.16 13.31
CA GLY A 4 16.63 -54.62 12.73
C GLY A 4 16.71 -53.09 12.66
N LYS A 5 17.21 -52.49 11.56
CA LYS A 5 16.61 -52.20 10.24
C LYS A 5 15.89 -50.82 10.21
N GLU A 6 16.53 -49.91 9.46
CA GLU A 6 16.04 -48.81 8.59
C GLU A 6 14.72 -48.13 9.01
N GLY A 7 14.62 -46.80 9.15
CA GLY A 7 15.07 -45.75 8.25
C GLY A 7 13.84 -44.96 7.78
N ALA A 8 13.69 -43.70 8.22
CA ALA A 8 12.62 -42.82 7.72
C ALA A 8 12.96 -41.32 7.88
N GLY A 9 13.39 -40.71 6.77
CA GLY A 9 12.94 -39.40 6.31
C GLY A 9 13.18 -38.17 7.21
N GLY A 10 14.43 -37.69 7.28
CA GLY A 10 14.70 -36.31 7.69
C GLY A 10 14.14 -35.33 6.66
N ARG A 11 12.96 -34.73 6.93
CA ARG A 11 12.35 -33.70 6.08
C ARG A 11 13.25 -32.47 6.05
N LYS A 12 13.85 -32.21 4.89
CA LYS A 12 14.54 -30.94 4.60
C LYS A 12 13.53 -29.80 4.75
N ARG A 13 13.72 -28.96 5.77
CA ARG A 13 12.98 -27.70 5.90
C ARG A 13 13.56 -26.75 4.86
N ASN A 14 12.93 -26.67 3.70
CA ASN A 14 13.19 -25.62 2.72
C ASN A 14 12.66 -24.31 3.31
N LEU A 15 13.47 -23.63 4.12
CA LEU A 15 13.22 -22.26 4.52
C LEU A 15 13.49 -21.38 3.30
N THR A 16 12.51 -21.26 2.41
CA THR A 16 12.43 -20.12 1.49
C THR A 16 12.17 -18.89 2.33
N LEU A 17 13.25 -18.36 2.93
CA LEU A 17 13.29 -17.01 3.47
C LEU A 17 12.79 -16.08 2.37
N LEU A 18 11.62 -15.49 2.62
CA LEU A 18 11.07 -14.37 1.89
C LEU A 18 12.19 -13.33 1.71
N ARG A 19 12.79 -13.31 0.51
CA ARG A 19 13.64 -12.20 0.09
C ARG A 19 12.71 -11.06 -0.35
N ASN A 20 12.09 -10.39 0.61
CA ASN A 20 11.47 -9.10 0.36
C ASN A 20 12.59 -8.12 -0.01
N LYS A 21 12.79 -7.92 -1.30
CA LYS A 21 13.61 -6.81 -1.82
C LYS A 21 12.86 -5.52 -1.52
N LEU A 22 13.13 -4.94 -0.35
CA LEU A 22 12.76 -3.56 -0.04
C LEU A 22 13.40 -2.65 -1.09
N TYR A 23 12.61 -2.18 -2.05
CA TYR A 23 13.01 -1.10 -2.95
C TYR A 23 12.86 0.22 -2.17
N MET A 24 13.78 0.45 -1.25
CA MET A 24 13.97 1.76 -0.64
C MET A 24 15.32 2.26 -1.10
N GLY A 25 15.34 3.12 -2.12
CA GLY A 25 16.60 3.72 -2.57
C GLY A 25 16.57 4.65 -3.78
N GLN A 26 15.55 4.61 -4.63
CA GLN A 26 15.54 5.48 -5.82
C GLN A 26 14.66 6.71 -5.59
N ARG A 27 15.23 7.69 -4.88
CA ARG A 27 14.76 9.08 -5.00
C ARG A 27 14.87 9.46 -6.48
N ARG A 28 13.76 9.95 -7.06
CA ARG A 28 13.76 10.52 -8.42
C ARG A 28 14.79 11.64 -8.41
N ARG A 29 15.91 11.46 -9.13
CA ARG A 29 16.83 12.57 -9.41
C ARG A 29 16.12 13.52 -10.37
N THR A 30 15.44 14.51 -9.81
CA THR A 30 15.02 15.71 -10.54
C THR A 30 15.91 16.84 -10.09
N GLU A 31 17.17 16.80 -10.51
CA GLU A 31 18.05 17.96 -10.44
C GLU A 31 18.14 18.53 -11.86
N PRO A 32 17.73 19.79 -12.09
CA PRO A 32 17.96 20.45 -13.37
C PRO A 32 19.47 20.70 -13.54
N VAL A 33 20.08 20.09 -14.56
CA VAL A 33 21.45 20.41 -14.95
C VAL A 33 21.47 21.81 -15.56
N VAL A 34 22.07 22.76 -14.85
CA VAL A 34 22.47 24.06 -15.37
C VAL A 34 23.76 23.87 -16.17
N GLU A 35 23.67 24.09 -17.47
CA GLU A 35 24.80 24.01 -18.40
C GLU A 35 25.79 25.15 -18.08
N SER A 36 26.98 24.79 -17.59
CA SER A 36 28.11 25.71 -17.46
C SER A 36 29.18 25.31 -18.46
N THR A 37 29.44 26.22 -19.39
CA THR A 37 30.50 26.14 -20.39
C THR A 37 31.88 26.10 -19.72
N THR A 38 32.72 25.10 -20.05
CA THR A 38 34.09 25.27 -20.56
C THR A 38 34.86 23.95 -20.68
N SER A 39 35.71 23.91 -21.71
CA SER A 39 36.96 23.14 -21.89
C SER A 39 36.91 21.62 -22.07
N ALA A 40 37.07 21.24 -23.34
CA ALA A 40 38.00 20.22 -23.87
C ALA A 40 38.42 19.05 -22.97
N GLY A 41 38.01 17.85 -23.38
CA GLY A 41 38.50 16.58 -22.85
C GLY A 41 37.90 15.41 -23.61
N ASP A 42 38.60 15.01 -24.66
CA ASP A 42 38.47 13.78 -25.44
C ASP A 42 38.03 12.57 -24.60
N PHE A 43 36.99 11.83 -25.02
CA PHE A 43 36.92 10.36 -24.98
C PHE A 43 35.61 9.87 -25.61
N GLY A 44 35.74 9.14 -26.71
CA GLY A 44 34.76 8.14 -27.14
C GLY A 44 33.84 8.58 -28.26
N ASN A 45 34.26 8.30 -29.49
CA ASN A 45 33.37 8.19 -30.65
C ASN A 45 32.38 7.05 -30.40
N LEU A 46 31.35 7.29 -29.58
CA LEU A 46 30.26 6.36 -29.40
C LEU A 46 29.44 6.39 -30.69
N ARG A 47 29.72 5.38 -31.51
CA ARG A 47 28.98 4.94 -32.69
C ARG A 47 27.51 5.34 -32.54
N ARG A 48 27.13 6.48 -33.13
CA ARG A 48 25.73 6.90 -33.24
C ARG A 48 25.04 5.83 -34.06
N SER A 49 24.32 4.93 -33.39
CA SER A 49 23.31 4.11 -34.03
C SER A 49 22.26 5.09 -34.54
N GLN A 50 22.38 5.49 -35.80
CA GLN A 50 21.45 6.36 -36.52
C GLN A 50 20.11 5.65 -36.82
N SER A 51 19.67 4.71 -35.99
CA SER A 51 18.50 3.89 -36.27
C SER A 51 17.18 4.58 -35.91
N ASP A 52 17.20 5.58 -35.02
CA ASP A 52 15.95 6.09 -34.43
C ASP A 52 15.42 7.37 -35.10
N ARG A 53 16.22 8.01 -35.95
CA ARG A 53 15.86 9.31 -36.53
C ARG A 53 14.69 9.20 -37.51
N THR A 54 14.65 8.11 -38.28
CA THR A 54 13.60 7.87 -39.29
C THR A 54 12.34 7.30 -38.68
N GLU A 55 12.47 6.44 -37.67
CA GLU A 55 11.33 5.76 -37.07
C GLU A 55 10.46 6.74 -36.27
N TYR A 56 11.09 7.64 -35.51
CA TYR A 56 10.36 8.69 -34.80
C TYR A 56 9.68 9.68 -35.75
N SER A 57 10.38 10.12 -36.82
CA SER A 57 9.80 11.06 -37.79
C SER A 57 8.64 10.45 -38.58
N GLN A 58 8.74 9.16 -38.94
CA GLN A 58 7.69 8.44 -39.65
C GLN A 58 6.45 8.27 -38.76
N LYS A 59 6.65 7.90 -37.49
CA LYS A 59 5.58 7.78 -36.50
C LYS A 59 4.94 9.11 -36.14
N LEU A 60 5.68 10.20 -36.22
CA LEU A 60 5.14 11.56 -36.04
C LEU A 60 4.30 11.99 -37.26
N GLN A 61 4.75 11.68 -38.48
CA GLN A 61 3.98 11.94 -39.70
C GLN A 61 2.70 11.11 -39.77
N GLU A 62 2.75 9.84 -39.37
CA GLU A 62 1.57 8.95 -39.30
C GLU A 62 0.50 9.49 -38.35
N LYS A 63 0.90 10.10 -37.23
CA LYS A 63 -0.02 10.70 -36.25
C LYS A 63 -0.59 12.05 -36.67
N MET A 64 0.06 12.74 -37.62
CA MET A 64 -0.32 14.08 -38.06
C MET A 64 -1.02 14.08 -39.43
N ALA A 65 -1.05 12.94 -40.13
CA ALA A 65 -1.76 12.80 -41.40
C ALA A 65 -3.30 12.85 -41.17
N PRO A 66 -4.05 13.70 -41.90
CA PRO A 66 -5.51 13.75 -41.77
C PRO A 66 -6.11 12.43 -42.25
N GLN A 67 -6.69 11.65 -41.33
CA GLN A 67 -7.35 10.39 -41.63
C GLN A 67 -8.59 10.62 -42.51
N VAL A 68 -8.45 10.42 -43.82
CA VAL A 68 -9.58 10.24 -44.73
C VAL A 68 -10.17 8.86 -44.46
N VAL A 69 -11.27 8.88 -43.72
CA VAL A 69 -12.35 7.88 -43.58
C VAL A 69 -12.09 6.56 -44.32
N SER A 70 -11.66 5.54 -43.59
CA SER A 70 -11.87 4.14 -43.98
C SER A 70 -12.15 3.30 -42.74
N SER A 71 -13.26 2.59 -42.82
CA SER A 71 -13.97 1.84 -41.80
C SER A 71 -13.13 0.81 -41.05
N THR A 72 -12.88 1.08 -39.77
CA THR A 72 -12.78 0.10 -38.66
C THR A 72 -12.86 0.89 -37.34
N PRO A 73 -13.83 0.64 -36.45
CA PRO A 73 -13.85 1.32 -35.16
C PRO A 73 -12.84 0.60 -34.25
N ALA A 74 -11.57 0.99 -34.33
CA ALA A 74 -10.65 0.79 -33.22
C ALA A 74 -10.99 1.83 -32.15
N THR A 75 -12.07 1.56 -31.42
CA THR A 75 -12.47 2.23 -30.20
C THR A 75 -11.26 2.19 -29.25
N LEU A 76 -10.58 3.33 -29.08
CA LEU A 76 -9.95 3.65 -27.81
C LEU A 76 -10.98 3.27 -26.74
N PRO A 77 -10.69 2.46 -25.71
CA PRO A 77 -11.65 2.26 -24.65
C PRO A 77 -11.79 3.62 -23.97
N GLN A 78 -12.76 4.40 -24.44
CA GLN A 78 -13.49 5.35 -23.64
C GLN A 78 -14.06 4.46 -22.55
N GLU A 79 -13.28 4.28 -21.47
CA GLU A 79 -13.74 3.57 -20.29
C GLU A 79 -15.05 4.25 -19.95
N ASP A 80 -16.13 3.47 -20.01
CA ASP A 80 -17.46 3.92 -19.69
C ASP A 80 -17.39 4.66 -18.35
N GLU A 81 -17.78 5.94 -18.32
CA GLU A 81 -17.69 6.77 -17.12
C GLU A 81 -18.44 6.09 -15.96
N GLU A 82 -19.48 5.32 -16.27
CA GLU A 82 -20.19 4.48 -15.32
C GLU A 82 -19.32 3.36 -14.76
N GLU A 83 -18.49 2.71 -15.57
CA GLU A 83 -17.57 1.65 -15.12
C GLU A 83 -16.45 2.22 -14.24
N VAL A 84 -15.93 3.41 -14.56
CA VAL A 84 -14.99 4.12 -13.69
C VAL A 84 -15.65 4.45 -12.34
N SER A 85 -16.88 4.98 -12.36
CA SER A 85 -17.65 5.31 -11.17
C SER A 85 -17.94 4.06 -10.30
N ARG A 86 -18.37 2.95 -10.93
CA ARG A 86 -18.58 1.65 -10.27
C ARG A 86 -17.31 1.16 -9.57
N ARG A 87 -16.15 1.21 -10.25
CA ARG A 87 -14.86 0.81 -9.66
C ARG A 87 -14.46 1.71 -8.47
N MET A 88 -14.65 3.03 -8.59
CA MET A 88 -14.37 3.97 -7.51
C MET A 88 -15.27 3.72 -6.28
N MET A 89 -16.56 3.45 -6.50
CA MET A 89 -17.48 3.13 -5.40
C MET A 89 -17.18 1.79 -4.75
N ALA A 90 -16.85 0.75 -5.53
CA ALA A 90 -16.39 -0.52 -4.99
C ALA A 90 -15.12 -0.35 -4.13
N ARG A 91 -14.19 0.52 -4.55
CA ARG A 91 -13.01 0.86 -3.76
C ARG A 91 -13.38 1.61 -2.47
N ARG A 92 -14.30 2.57 -2.54
CA ARG A 92 -14.79 3.32 -1.36
C ARG A 92 -15.35 2.37 -0.31
N VAL A 93 -16.21 1.42 -0.71
CA VAL A 93 -16.79 0.42 0.21
C VAL A 93 -15.70 -0.39 0.92
N ARG A 94 -14.67 -0.84 0.18
CA ARG A 94 -13.55 -1.59 0.78
C ARG A 94 -12.75 -0.75 1.78
N ILE A 95 -12.49 0.51 1.47
CA ILE A 95 -11.76 1.41 2.37
C ILE A 95 -12.54 1.63 3.66
N ILE A 96 -13.86 1.83 3.57
CA ILE A 96 -14.71 2.06 4.74
C ILE A 96 -14.76 0.80 5.61
N ALA A 97 -14.95 -0.37 4.99
CA ALA A 97 -14.91 -1.64 5.70
C ALA A 97 -13.56 -1.88 6.40
N GLU A 98 -12.44 -1.55 5.73
CA GLU A 98 -11.11 -1.67 6.32
C GLU A 98 -10.90 -0.69 7.47
N LEU A 99 -11.26 0.58 7.31
CA LEU A 99 -11.22 1.58 8.39
C LEU A 99 -11.96 1.08 9.64
N MET A 100 -13.19 0.59 9.44
CA MET A 100 -14.02 0.03 10.50
C MET A 100 -13.34 -1.19 11.16
N GLN A 101 -12.82 -2.12 10.37
CA GLN A 101 -12.15 -3.31 10.92
C GLN A 101 -10.90 -2.92 11.72
N THR A 102 -10.08 -2.01 11.20
CA THR A 102 -8.86 -1.55 11.89
C THR A 102 -9.19 -0.84 13.21
N GLU A 103 -10.30 -0.11 13.30
CA GLU A 103 -10.74 0.49 14.57
C GLU A 103 -11.18 -0.58 15.58
N ARG A 104 -11.86 -1.65 15.14
CA ARG A 104 -12.19 -2.79 16.01
C ARG A 104 -10.95 -3.47 16.55
N ASP A 105 -9.98 -3.70 15.66
CA ASP A 105 -8.72 -4.34 16.03
C ASP A 105 -7.96 -3.47 17.04
N TYR A 106 -7.93 -2.15 16.83
CA TYR A 106 -7.32 -1.21 17.78
C TYR A 106 -7.99 -1.24 19.16
N ILE A 107 -9.33 -1.22 19.21
CA ILE A 107 -10.08 -1.34 20.47
C ILE A 107 -9.74 -2.66 21.17
N SER A 108 -9.69 -3.77 20.42
CA SER A 108 -9.32 -5.09 20.95
C SER A 108 -7.91 -5.09 21.54
N ASP A 109 -6.95 -4.44 20.88
CA ASP A 109 -5.58 -4.33 21.36
C ASP A 109 -5.51 -3.50 22.65
N LEU A 110 -6.25 -2.38 22.72
CA LEU A 110 -6.35 -1.57 23.92
C LEU A 110 -6.97 -2.34 25.09
N ASP A 111 -8.06 -3.07 24.84
CA ASP A 111 -8.72 -3.92 25.82
C ASP A 111 -7.78 -5.01 26.34
N LEU A 112 -7.01 -5.64 25.45
CA LEU A 112 -5.98 -6.62 25.81
C LEU A 112 -4.89 -5.99 26.69
N CYS A 113 -4.38 -4.82 26.33
CA CYS A 113 -3.41 -4.09 27.16
C CYS A 113 -3.98 -3.79 28.56
N ILE A 114 -5.23 -3.34 28.64
CA ILE A 114 -5.86 -3.03 29.92
C ILE A 114 -6.01 -4.30 30.76
N LYS A 115 -6.58 -5.37 30.20
CA LYS A 115 -6.91 -6.61 30.91
C LYS A 115 -5.69 -7.43 31.30
N GLU A 116 -4.73 -7.58 30.39
CA GLU A 116 -3.62 -8.53 30.57
C GLU A 116 -2.34 -7.86 31.10
N VAL A 117 -2.23 -6.53 31.03
CA VAL A 117 -1.05 -5.80 31.49
C VAL A 117 -1.38 -4.85 32.63
N ILE A 118 -2.28 -3.89 32.42
CA ILE A 118 -2.53 -2.80 33.38
C ILE A 118 -3.19 -3.32 34.65
N GLN A 119 -4.29 -4.06 34.51
CA GLN A 119 -5.02 -4.60 35.66
C GLN A 119 -4.14 -5.53 36.52
N PRO A 120 -3.38 -6.49 35.96
CA PRO A 120 -2.44 -7.29 36.73
C PRO A 120 -1.34 -6.49 37.43
N LEU A 121 -0.82 -5.43 36.80
CA LEU A 121 0.21 -4.57 37.41
C LEU A 121 -0.36 -3.74 38.57
N ARG A 122 -1.55 -3.16 38.41
CA ARG A 122 -2.28 -2.49 39.50
C ARG A 122 -2.52 -3.44 40.67
N ASN A 123 -2.98 -4.66 40.38
CA ASN A 123 -3.27 -5.68 41.39
C ASN A 123 -2.02 -6.16 42.15
N LYS A 124 -0.87 -6.25 41.48
CA LYS A 124 0.40 -6.68 42.11
C LYS A 124 1.02 -5.63 43.04
N GLN A 125 0.57 -4.38 43.00
CA GLN A 125 1.06 -3.28 43.85
C GLN A 125 2.60 -3.24 43.96
N ILE A 126 3.28 -3.21 42.81
CA ILE A 126 4.74 -3.22 42.76
C ILE A 126 5.29 -1.93 43.42
N ALA A 127 6.12 -2.08 44.44
CA ALA A 127 6.67 -0.95 45.17
C ALA A 127 7.41 0.03 44.25
N ARG A 128 7.11 1.33 44.37
CA ARG A 128 7.67 2.43 43.56
C ARG A 128 7.38 2.37 42.06
N PHE A 129 6.42 1.56 41.63
CA PHE A 129 6.00 1.53 40.23
C PHE A 129 4.66 2.23 40.06
N ASP A 130 4.67 3.34 39.33
CA ASP A 130 3.47 4.10 39.00
C ASP A 130 2.86 3.56 37.70
N VAL A 131 1.85 2.69 37.84
CA VAL A 131 1.12 2.11 36.71
C VAL A 131 0.32 3.18 35.98
N ASP A 132 -0.37 4.04 36.72
CA ASP A 132 -1.28 5.04 36.14
C ASP A 132 -0.50 6.15 35.42
N GLY A 133 0.69 6.53 35.91
CA GLY A 133 1.59 7.42 35.19
C GLY A 133 2.19 6.83 33.92
N LEU A 134 2.50 5.52 33.92
CA LEU A 134 3.06 4.84 32.74
C LEU A 134 2.04 4.67 31.62
N PHE A 135 0.83 4.23 31.96
CA PHE A 135 -0.22 3.95 30.99
C PHE A 135 -1.15 5.13 30.74
N SER A 136 -1.05 6.18 31.56
CA SER A 136 -1.75 7.46 31.39
C SER A 136 -3.25 7.25 31.17
N ASN A 137 -3.83 7.92 30.17
CA ASN A 137 -5.25 7.93 29.85
C ASN A 137 -5.69 6.81 28.90
N ILE A 138 -4.97 5.69 28.81
CA ILE A 138 -5.30 4.60 27.85
C ILE A 138 -6.75 4.09 27.99
N GLU A 139 -7.30 4.05 29.20
CA GLU A 139 -8.70 3.64 29.43
C GLU A 139 -9.70 4.65 28.83
N LEU A 140 -9.36 5.94 28.81
CA LEU A 140 -10.15 6.98 28.13
C LEU A 140 -10.00 6.89 26.61
N VAL A 141 -8.80 6.57 26.11
CA VAL A 141 -8.57 6.35 24.67
C VAL A 141 -9.41 5.16 24.19
N HIS A 142 -9.43 4.06 24.92
CA HIS A 142 -10.29 2.90 24.61
C HIS A 142 -11.77 3.28 24.53
N GLN A 143 -12.28 4.06 25.51
CA GLN A 143 -13.66 4.54 25.49
C GLN A 143 -13.96 5.46 24.30
N LEU A 144 -13.03 6.35 23.97
CA LEU A 144 -13.18 7.27 22.84
C LEU A 144 -13.18 6.51 21.51
N SER A 145 -12.28 5.55 21.33
CA SER A 145 -12.23 4.68 20.15
C SER A 145 -13.51 3.86 20.01
N ALA A 146 -14.02 3.26 21.08
CA ALA A 146 -15.30 2.55 21.06
C ALA A 146 -16.47 3.45 20.64
N LYS A 147 -16.49 4.70 21.12
CA LYS A 147 -17.49 5.69 20.71
C LYS A 147 -17.33 6.09 19.24
N LEU A 148 -16.11 6.34 18.79
CA LEU A 148 -15.81 6.64 17.38
C LEU A 148 -16.31 5.51 16.48
N LEU A 149 -15.99 4.26 16.83
CA LEU A 149 -16.45 3.09 16.09
C LEU A 149 -17.97 3.03 16.00
N SER A 150 -18.67 3.23 17.12
CA SER A 150 -20.13 3.23 17.16
C SER A 150 -20.74 4.30 16.24
N LEU A 151 -20.15 5.51 16.20
CA LEU A 151 -20.61 6.58 15.32
C LEU A 151 -20.31 6.27 13.84
N LEU A 152 -19.18 5.61 13.55
CA LEU A 152 -18.84 5.16 12.20
C LEU A 152 -19.80 4.07 11.71
N GLU A 153 -20.15 3.11 12.57
CA GLU A 153 -21.17 2.10 12.28
C GLU A 153 -22.51 2.76 11.98
N GLU A 154 -22.99 3.66 12.85
CA GLU A 154 -24.25 4.38 12.66
C GLU A 154 -24.29 5.15 11.34
N ALA A 155 -23.20 5.83 10.97
CA ALA A 155 -23.11 6.60 9.73
C ALA A 155 -23.01 5.74 8.45
N THR A 156 -22.77 4.43 8.58
CA THR A 156 -22.51 3.54 7.43
C THR A 156 -23.49 2.38 7.30
N THR A 157 -24.11 1.93 8.39
CA THR A 157 -25.13 0.90 8.39
C THR A 157 -26.38 1.37 7.65
N ASP A 158 -26.87 0.53 6.73
CA ASP A 158 -28.07 0.78 5.91
C ASP A 158 -28.04 2.04 5.02
N VAL A 159 -26.87 2.65 4.83
CA VAL A 159 -26.67 3.81 3.95
C VAL A 159 -25.94 3.37 2.68
N GLU A 160 -26.48 3.73 1.51
CA GLU A 160 -25.81 3.45 0.25
C GLU A 160 -24.42 4.11 0.19
N PRO A 161 -23.40 3.46 -0.40
CA PRO A 161 -22.02 3.99 -0.45
C PRO A 161 -21.87 5.47 -0.91
N PRO A 162 -22.63 5.98 -1.88
CA PRO A 162 -22.57 7.40 -2.26
C PRO A 162 -23.18 8.35 -1.23
N MET A 163 -24.07 7.88 -0.36
CA MET A 163 -24.74 8.68 0.68
C MET A 163 -24.01 8.66 2.03
N GLN A 164 -23.04 7.76 2.22
CA GLN A 164 -22.23 7.69 3.43
C GLN A 164 -21.35 8.93 3.58
N ILE A 165 -21.58 9.71 4.65
CA ILE A 165 -20.76 10.88 5.00
C ILE A 165 -19.88 10.49 6.18
N ILE A 166 -18.58 10.35 5.93
CA ILE A 166 -17.56 10.05 6.93
C ILE A 166 -16.57 11.20 6.91
N GLY A 167 -16.58 12.04 7.94
CA GLY A 167 -15.75 13.26 8.05
C GLY A 167 -16.44 14.37 8.81
#